data_AF-A0A2T5LQP7-F1
#
_entry.id   AF-A0A2T5LQP7-F1
#
_cell.length_a   1.000
_cell.length_b   1.000
_cell.length_c   1.000
_cell.angle_alpha   90.00
_cell.angle_beta   90.00
_cell.angle_gamma   90.00
#
_symmetry.space_group_name_H-M   'P 1'
#
loop_
_entity.id
_entity.type
_entity.pdbx_description
1 polymer ?
#
loop_
_entity_poly.entity_id
_entity_poly.type
_entity_poly.pdbx_seq_one_letter_code
_entity_poly.pdbx_strand_id
1 'polypeptide(L)'
;MYLSWEDRGNLAAVIANWPQPNVEITCITDGSRILGLGDLGINGMGIPIGKLALYTGCAGIRPEATLPLTLDLGTSNKALREDPLYMGSRRDKISPDEELEFMDELMSALTERWPGIIIQFEDFKNPFPALERYRDVYTCFNDDIQGTGAVILGGVINAVKRSGLPCKDHRAVFLGAGSAGVGVAKQIVAFFMREGMTEEEARSCFYLVDSKGLVTADRGDKLADHKVYFARTDNEAQQFKTLEEVIDHVKPTMLMGLSTLGGVFTPEILRKMADWNTHPIVFPLSNPSSKSECDYEAAVTHTDGRVLFASGSPFQPMSFTNSTGETKTYYPGQGNNMYVFPGIGLGTILSKAVKVTDSMIYASGEALSKALTAEEIDCGLLYPDLTRIRQVSIVVARNVIRAAQQDKVDREIALRNMNDDTLDAWIKVRMYDPHSEVHALEREVGAILSSLGSSLNLNGLNEDAEKNSKLLA
;
A
#
# COMPACT_ATOMS: atom_id res chain seq x y z
N MET A 1 -19.56 -6.33 -4.77
CA MET A 1 -20.86 -6.12 -4.09
C MET A 1 -21.07 -4.64 -3.89
N TYR A 2 -22.29 -4.15 -4.06
CA TYR A 2 -22.66 -2.77 -3.74
C TYR A 2 -23.60 -2.80 -2.55
N LEU A 3 -23.41 -1.89 -1.58
CA LEU A 3 -24.32 -1.67 -0.47
C LEU A 3 -24.73 -0.20 -0.47
N SER A 4 -26.02 0.06 -0.64
CA SER A 4 -26.58 1.40 -0.65
C SER A 4 -26.90 1.87 0.76
N TRP A 5 -26.88 3.18 0.99
CA TRP A 5 -27.46 3.78 2.18
C TRP A 5 -28.93 3.36 2.43
N GLU A 6 -29.66 2.97 1.37
CA GLU A 6 -31.02 2.44 1.50
C GLU A 6 -31.08 1.04 2.13
N ASP A 7 -29.97 0.29 2.13
CA ASP A 7 -29.87 -1.04 2.72
C ASP A 7 -29.64 -1.02 4.24
N ARG A 8 -29.46 0.17 4.86
CA ARG A 8 -29.26 0.32 6.31
C ARG A 8 -30.40 -0.34 7.11
N GLY A 9 -30.05 -1.00 8.20
CA GLY A 9 -30.93 -1.87 8.98
C GLY A 9 -31.13 -3.26 8.38
N ASN A 10 -30.55 -3.55 7.21
CA ASN A 10 -30.67 -4.83 6.51
C ASN A 10 -29.35 -5.28 5.84
N LEU A 11 -28.20 -4.71 6.22
CA LEU A 11 -26.91 -5.01 5.56
C LEU A 11 -26.56 -6.49 5.67
N ALA A 12 -26.84 -7.14 6.80
CA ALA A 12 -26.57 -8.57 6.98
C ALA A 12 -27.29 -9.44 5.93
N ALA A 13 -28.55 -9.12 5.60
CA ALA A 13 -29.31 -9.87 4.60
C ALA A 13 -28.80 -9.62 3.18
N VAL A 14 -28.41 -8.38 2.85
CA VAL A 14 -27.83 -8.07 1.54
C VAL A 14 -26.46 -8.73 1.39
N ILE A 15 -25.63 -8.64 2.42
CA ILE A 15 -24.34 -9.31 2.49
C ILE A 15 -24.53 -10.80 2.26
N ALA A 16 -25.53 -11.46 2.87
CA ALA A 16 -25.83 -12.89 2.72
C ALA A 16 -25.97 -13.36 1.26
N ASN A 17 -26.32 -12.47 0.33
CA ASN A 17 -26.40 -12.80 -1.11
C ASN A 17 -25.04 -13.06 -1.78
N TRP A 18 -23.91 -12.71 -1.14
CA TRP A 18 -22.60 -13.08 -1.69
C TRP A 18 -22.48 -14.61 -1.74
N PRO A 19 -22.13 -15.21 -2.90
CA PRO A 19 -22.20 -16.65 -3.09
C PRO A 19 -21.09 -17.42 -2.36
N GLN A 20 -19.97 -16.76 -2.05
CA GLN A 20 -18.83 -17.42 -1.41
C GLN A 20 -19.07 -17.55 0.09
N PRO A 21 -19.03 -18.78 0.64
CA PRO A 21 -19.28 -19.00 2.06
C PRO A 21 -18.11 -18.55 2.93
N ASN A 22 -16.89 -18.51 2.38
CA ASN A 22 -15.67 -18.19 3.10
C ASN A 22 -14.96 -17.01 2.42
N VAL A 23 -15.16 -15.80 2.95
CA VAL A 23 -14.40 -14.61 2.56
C VAL A 23 -13.37 -14.34 3.64
N GLU A 24 -12.09 -14.23 3.25
CA GLU A 24 -10.98 -13.94 4.15
C GLU A 24 -10.57 -12.46 4.10
N ILE A 25 -10.83 -11.78 2.98
CA ILE A 25 -10.48 -10.36 2.84
C ILE A 25 -11.46 -9.59 1.97
N THR A 26 -11.77 -8.36 2.38
CA THR A 26 -12.51 -7.38 1.59
C THR A 26 -11.73 -6.09 1.45
N CYS A 27 -11.85 -5.48 0.29
CA CYS A 27 -11.43 -4.09 0.06
C CYS A 27 -12.71 -3.27 -0.11
N ILE A 28 -12.85 -2.24 0.73
CA ILE A 28 -14.04 -1.40 0.83
C ILE A 28 -13.66 0.02 0.41
N THR A 29 -14.51 0.63 -0.43
CA THR A 29 -14.44 2.06 -0.75
C THR A 29 -15.84 2.66 -0.74
N ASP A 30 -15.95 3.95 -0.46
CA ASP A 30 -17.16 4.75 -0.70
C ASP A 30 -17.07 5.57 -2.00
N GLY A 31 -15.92 5.48 -2.71
CA GLY A 31 -15.67 6.19 -3.96
C GLY A 31 -15.49 7.70 -3.83
N SER A 32 -15.35 8.24 -2.61
CA SER A 32 -15.35 9.69 -2.38
C SER A 32 -14.00 10.36 -2.62
N ARG A 33 -12.91 9.59 -2.76
CA ARG A 33 -11.58 10.07 -3.12
C ARG A 33 -10.81 9.01 -3.91
N ILE A 34 -11.31 8.66 -5.10
CA ILE A 34 -10.64 7.70 -5.97
C ILE A 34 -9.34 8.29 -6.50
N LEU A 35 -8.21 7.77 -6.00
CA LEU A 35 -6.86 8.22 -6.38
C LEU A 35 -6.74 9.77 -6.36
N GLY A 36 -6.27 10.36 -7.46
CA GLY A 36 -6.27 11.81 -7.71
C GLY A 36 -7.47 12.32 -8.51
N LEU A 37 -8.49 11.49 -8.76
CA LEU A 37 -9.66 11.80 -9.60
C LEU A 37 -10.82 12.41 -8.81
N GLY A 38 -10.81 12.28 -7.48
CA GLY A 38 -11.83 12.85 -6.60
C GLY A 38 -13.02 11.93 -6.37
N ASP A 39 -14.20 12.52 -6.16
CA ASP A 39 -15.42 11.79 -5.86
C ASP A 39 -16.04 11.20 -7.14
N LEU A 40 -15.99 9.87 -7.25
CA LEU A 40 -16.57 9.09 -8.35
C LEU A 40 -17.78 8.26 -7.91
N GLY A 41 -18.19 8.37 -6.64
CA GLY A 41 -19.24 7.53 -6.06
C GLY A 41 -19.05 6.06 -6.39
N ILE A 42 -20.11 5.37 -6.81
CA ILE A 42 -20.02 3.93 -7.06
C ILE A 42 -19.12 3.53 -8.24
N ASN A 43 -18.78 4.47 -9.13
CA ASN A 43 -17.82 4.19 -10.21
C ASN A 43 -16.41 3.89 -9.65
N GLY A 44 -16.20 4.13 -8.36
CA GLY A 44 -15.02 3.70 -7.59
C GLY A 44 -14.83 2.19 -7.44
N MET A 45 -15.83 1.35 -7.74
CA MET A 45 -15.75 -0.12 -7.62
C MET A 45 -14.54 -0.74 -8.31
N GLY A 46 -14.03 -0.12 -9.37
CA GLY A 46 -12.81 -0.59 -10.04
C GLY A 46 -11.58 -0.70 -9.12
N ILE A 47 -11.51 0.13 -8.06
CA ILE A 47 -10.40 0.12 -7.11
C ILE A 47 -10.42 -1.14 -6.21
N PRO A 48 -11.49 -1.47 -5.48
CA PRO A 48 -11.60 -2.75 -4.78
C PRO A 48 -11.31 -3.96 -5.67
N ILE A 49 -11.84 -3.98 -6.90
CA ILE A 49 -11.59 -5.06 -7.87
C ILE A 49 -10.09 -5.16 -8.17
N GLY A 50 -9.44 -4.04 -8.51
CA GLY A 50 -8.02 -3.99 -8.84
C GLY A 50 -7.12 -4.41 -7.66
N LYS A 51 -7.40 -3.91 -6.45
CA LYS A 51 -6.64 -4.27 -5.24
C LYS A 51 -6.75 -5.76 -4.93
N LEU A 52 -7.95 -6.35 -5.01
CA LEU A 52 -8.15 -7.78 -4.76
C LEU A 52 -7.57 -8.66 -5.87
N ALA A 53 -7.55 -8.19 -7.12
CA ALA A 53 -6.80 -8.84 -8.19
C ALA A 53 -5.29 -8.86 -7.88
N LEU A 54 -4.74 -7.77 -7.32
CA LEU A 54 -3.35 -7.72 -6.88
C LEU A 54 -3.10 -8.58 -5.63
N TYR A 55 -4.04 -8.72 -4.70
CA TYR A 55 -3.93 -9.72 -3.63
C TYR A 55 -3.73 -11.13 -4.17
N THR A 56 -4.45 -11.48 -5.23
CA THR A 56 -4.27 -12.76 -5.93
C THR A 56 -2.94 -12.81 -6.68
N GLY A 57 -2.67 -11.83 -7.54
CA GLY A 57 -1.50 -11.82 -8.42
C GLY A 57 -0.18 -11.74 -7.66
N CYS A 58 -0.12 -10.86 -6.66
CA CYS A 58 1.08 -10.58 -5.87
C CYS A 58 1.24 -11.52 -4.68
N ALA A 59 0.18 -11.82 -3.92
CA ALA A 59 0.29 -12.61 -2.70
C ALA A 59 -0.34 -14.01 -2.79
N GLY A 60 -1.00 -14.36 -3.90
CA GLY A 60 -1.65 -15.65 -4.04
C GLY A 60 -2.77 -15.86 -3.03
N ILE A 61 -3.49 -14.81 -2.62
CA ILE A 61 -4.76 -15.02 -1.94
C ILE A 61 -5.75 -15.57 -2.95
N ARG A 62 -6.56 -16.54 -2.52
CA ARG A 62 -7.55 -17.20 -3.38
C ARG A 62 -8.60 -16.19 -3.86
N PRO A 63 -8.89 -16.08 -5.16
CA PRO A 63 -9.91 -15.16 -5.67
C PRO A 63 -11.27 -15.36 -4.99
N GLU A 64 -11.65 -16.60 -4.71
CA GLU A 64 -12.93 -16.96 -4.09
C GLU A 64 -13.05 -16.48 -2.64
N ALA A 65 -11.90 -16.25 -1.98
CA ALA A 65 -11.81 -15.74 -0.62
C ALA A 65 -11.85 -14.20 -0.55
N THR A 66 -12.05 -13.51 -1.68
CA THR A 66 -12.06 -12.05 -1.75
C THR A 66 -13.48 -11.49 -1.97
N LEU A 67 -13.72 -10.29 -1.44
CA LEU A 67 -14.97 -9.54 -1.64
C LEU A 67 -14.68 -8.07 -2.01
N PRO A 68 -14.82 -7.66 -3.28
CA PRO A 68 -14.80 -6.23 -3.63
C PRO A 68 -16.09 -5.58 -3.17
N LEU A 69 -15.99 -4.50 -2.39
CA LEU A 69 -17.14 -3.85 -1.79
C LEU A 69 -17.12 -2.34 -2.04
N THR A 70 -18.25 -1.80 -2.49
CA THR A 70 -18.45 -0.35 -2.66
C THR A 70 -19.71 0.09 -1.95
N LEU A 71 -19.57 1.17 -1.18
CA LEU A 71 -20.66 1.75 -0.40
C LEU A 71 -21.27 2.90 -1.20
N ASP A 72 -22.52 2.77 -1.62
CA ASP A 72 -23.27 3.84 -2.29
C ASP A 72 -23.94 4.74 -1.25
N LEU A 73 -23.14 5.66 -0.71
CA LEU A 73 -23.55 6.62 0.31
C LEU A 73 -23.97 7.97 -0.31
N GLY A 74 -24.25 7.99 -1.61
CA GLY A 74 -24.39 9.20 -2.43
C GLY A 74 -23.04 9.78 -2.87
N THR A 75 -23.08 10.81 -3.72
CA THR A 75 -21.88 11.47 -4.24
C THR A 75 -22.03 12.98 -4.23
N SER A 76 -20.95 13.69 -3.91
CA SER A 76 -20.87 15.15 -4.02
C SER A 76 -20.68 15.60 -5.47
N ASN A 77 -20.40 14.68 -6.39
CA ASN A 77 -20.17 14.96 -7.80
C ASN A 77 -21.50 15.20 -8.54
N LYS A 78 -21.85 16.48 -8.72
CA LYS A 78 -23.08 16.88 -9.40
C LYS A 78 -23.18 16.34 -10.83
N ALA A 79 -22.08 16.29 -11.58
CA ALA A 79 -22.08 15.78 -12.95
C ALA A 79 -22.50 14.30 -13.00
N LEU A 80 -22.04 13.48 -12.06
CA LEU A 80 -22.46 12.09 -11.95
C LEU A 80 -23.95 11.96 -11.57
N ARG A 81 -24.44 12.79 -10.63
CA ARG A 81 -25.87 12.76 -10.26
C ARG A 81 -26.80 13.13 -11.43
N GLU A 82 -26.35 14.02 -12.31
CA GLU A 82 -27.08 14.46 -13.49
C GLU A 82 -26.88 13.53 -14.71
N ASP A 83 -25.87 12.67 -14.70
CA ASP A 83 -25.57 11.74 -15.80
C ASP A 83 -26.63 10.63 -15.87
N PRO A 84 -27.40 10.48 -16.97
CA PRO A 84 -28.42 9.43 -17.11
C PRO A 84 -27.85 8.00 -17.04
N LEU A 85 -26.55 7.81 -17.24
CA LEU A 85 -25.87 6.51 -17.18
C LEU A 85 -25.26 6.19 -15.81
N TYR A 86 -25.24 7.15 -14.88
CA TYR A 86 -24.75 6.87 -13.53
C TYR A 86 -25.65 5.85 -12.83
N MET A 87 -25.05 4.76 -12.39
CA MET A 87 -25.74 3.61 -11.79
C MET A 87 -25.94 3.76 -10.27
N GLY A 88 -25.31 4.74 -9.64
CA GLY A 88 -25.41 4.96 -8.19
C GLY A 88 -26.53 5.89 -7.79
N SER A 89 -26.63 6.13 -6.49
CA SER A 89 -27.68 6.97 -5.91
C SER A 89 -27.53 8.42 -6.38
N ARG A 90 -28.60 8.96 -6.97
CA ARG A 90 -28.68 10.36 -7.44
C ARG A 90 -28.98 11.34 -6.30
N ARG A 91 -28.23 11.22 -5.21
CA ARG A 91 -28.35 12.04 -4.00
C ARG A 91 -27.00 12.61 -3.61
N ASP A 92 -27.03 13.75 -2.92
CA ASP A 92 -25.86 14.24 -2.22
C ASP A 92 -25.36 13.17 -1.23
N LYS A 93 -24.04 13.14 -1.03
CA LYS A 93 -23.41 12.25 -0.07
C LYS A 93 -24.00 12.50 1.33
N ILE A 94 -24.28 11.41 2.06
CA ILE A 94 -24.81 11.47 3.42
C ILE A 94 -23.85 12.19 4.38
N SER A 95 -24.36 12.56 5.55
CA SER A 95 -23.55 13.20 6.58
C SER A 95 -22.51 12.23 7.17
N PRO A 96 -21.41 12.75 7.76
CA PRO A 96 -20.41 11.91 8.42
C PRO A 96 -20.96 11.03 9.56
N ASP A 97 -21.97 11.51 10.28
CA ASP A 97 -22.59 10.75 11.38
C ASP A 97 -23.42 9.58 10.83
N GLU A 98 -24.18 9.81 9.75
CA GLU A 98 -24.89 8.75 9.02
C GLU A 98 -23.93 7.71 8.42
N GLU A 99 -22.81 8.17 7.83
CA GLU A 99 -21.75 7.27 7.34
C GLU A 99 -21.17 6.42 8.48
N LEU A 100 -20.97 7.00 9.66
CA LEU A 100 -20.47 6.26 10.82
C LEU A 100 -21.45 5.17 11.29
N GLU A 101 -22.74 5.50 11.40
CA GLU A 101 -23.80 4.54 11.76
C GLU A 101 -23.91 3.40 10.75
N PHE A 102 -23.82 3.71 9.45
CA PHE A 102 -23.80 2.70 8.39
C PHE A 102 -22.60 1.76 8.53
N MET A 103 -21.43 2.34 8.78
CA MET A 103 -20.20 1.58 8.92
C MET A 103 -20.24 0.70 10.17
N ASP A 104 -20.82 1.13 11.28
CA ASP A 104 -20.99 0.29 12.47
C ASP A 104 -21.79 -0.98 12.17
N GLU A 105 -22.93 -0.84 11.47
CA GLU A 105 -23.74 -1.97 11.02
C GLU A 105 -22.95 -2.87 10.05
N LEU A 106 -22.25 -2.27 9.09
CA LEU A 106 -21.45 -2.99 8.10
C LEU A 106 -20.36 -3.85 8.75
N MET A 107 -19.58 -3.27 9.66
CA MET A 107 -18.49 -3.96 10.32
C MET A 107 -19.01 -5.15 11.16
N SER A 108 -20.14 -4.95 11.85
CA SER A 108 -20.82 -6.04 12.57
C SER A 108 -21.30 -7.13 11.61
N ALA A 109 -21.98 -6.77 10.52
CA ALA A 109 -22.55 -7.73 9.58
C ALA A 109 -21.47 -8.55 8.84
N LEU A 110 -20.35 -7.91 8.44
CA LEU A 110 -19.23 -8.60 7.81
C LEU A 110 -18.58 -9.61 8.76
N THR A 111 -18.34 -9.22 10.01
CA THR A 111 -17.66 -10.09 10.99
C THR A 111 -18.58 -11.14 11.61
N GLU A 112 -19.89 -10.90 11.67
CA GLU A 112 -20.88 -11.93 12.01
C GLU A 112 -20.89 -13.02 10.94
N ARG A 113 -20.91 -12.63 9.65
CA ARG A 113 -20.90 -13.60 8.56
C ARG A 113 -19.55 -14.32 8.42
N TRP A 114 -18.45 -13.57 8.54
CA TRP A 114 -17.09 -14.06 8.37
C TRP A 114 -16.20 -13.59 9.52
N PRO A 115 -16.14 -14.33 10.65
CA PRO A 115 -15.43 -13.88 11.86
C PRO A 115 -13.92 -13.63 11.71
N GLY A 116 -13.30 -14.15 10.64
CA GLY A 116 -11.88 -13.96 10.34
C GLY A 116 -11.60 -12.96 9.21
N ILE A 117 -12.62 -12.27 8.69
CA ILE A 117 -12.45 -11.38 7.55
C ILE A 117 -11.53 -10.21 7.89
N ILE A 118 -10.62 -9.91 6.98
CA ILE A 118 -9.78 -8.71 7.02
C ILE A 118 -10.46 -7.62 6.20
N ILE A 119 -10.52 -6.42 6.76
CA ILE A 119 -11.20 -5.29 6.14
C ILE A 119 -10.16 -4.22 5.78
N GLN A 120 -9.90 -4.06 4.49
CA GLN A 120 -9.09 -2.97 3.96
C GLN A 120 -9.99 -1.79 3.57
N PHE A 121 -9.76 -0.63 4.16
CA PHE A 121 -10.36 0.63 3.72
C PHE A 121 -9.50 1.28 2.64
N GLU A 122 -10.14 1.78 1.59
CA GLU A 122 -9.49 2.34 0.42
C GLU A 122 -10.24 3.56 -0.14
N ASP A 123 -9.51 4.61 -0.50
CA ASP A 123 -10.00 5.77 -1.25
C ASP A 123 -11.18 6.52 -0.60
N PHE A 124 -11.23 6.53 0.73
CA PHE A 124 -12.13 7.39 1.51
C PHE A 124 -11.62 8.83 1.56
N LYS A 125 -12.52 9.81 1.41
CA LYS A 125 -12.17 11.24 1.50
C LYS A 125 -11.57 11.61 2.86
N ASN A 126 -12.13 11.07 3.95
CA ASN A 126 -11.55 11.19 5.28
C ASN A 126 -11.36 9.79 5.90
N PRO A 127 -10.17 9.19 5.78
CA PRO A 127 -9.93 7.81 6.24
C PRO A 127 -9.75 7.67 7.76
N PHE A 128 -9.54 8.76 8.50
CA PHE A 128 -9.18 8.71 9.92
C PHE A 128 -10.30 8.21 10.85
N PRO A 129 -11.55 8.69 10.76
CA PRO A 129 -12.60 8.29 11.70
C PRO A 129 -12.87 6.78 11.71
N ALA A 130 -12.95 6.16 10.54
CA ALA A 130 -13.15 4.72 10.42
C ALA A 130 -11.96 3.95 10.99
N LEU A 131 -10.73 4.34 10.63
CA LEU A 131 -9.54 3.67 11.14
C LEU A 131 -9.44 3.78 12.67
N GLU A 132 -9.61 4.97 13.24
CA GLU A 132 -9.53 5.21 14.69
C GLU A 132 -10.61 4.45 15.47
N ARG A 133 -11.83 4.36 14.92
CA ARG A 133 -12.95 3.67 15.56
C ARG A 133 -12.80 2.14 15.54
N TYR A 134 -12.32 1.58 14.43
CA TYR A 134 -12.45 0.15 14.16
C TYR A 134 -11.17 -0.67 14.41
N ARG A 135 -9.99 -0.05 14.35
CA ARG A 135 -8.69 -0.76 14.41
C ARG A 135 -8.44 -1.64 15.63
N ASP A 136 -9.07 -1.34 16.76
CA ASP A 136 -8.91 -2.10 18.01
C ASP A 136 -10.03 -3.12 18.25
N VAL A 137 -11.07 -3.12 17.39
CA VAL A 137 -12.26 -3.98 17.51
C VAL A 137 -12.29 -5.02 16.39
N TYR A 138 -11.89 -4.63 15.18
CA TYR A 138 -11.97 -5.44 13.97
C TYR A 138 -10.58 -5.64 13.35
N THR A 139 -10.41 -6.72 12.58
CA THR A 139 -9.21 -6.95 11.79
C THR A 139 -9.21 -6.05 10.55
N CYS A 140 -8.88 -4.78 10.73
CA CYS A 140 -8.92 -3.80 9.64
C CYS A 140 -7.67 -2.92 9.57
N PHE A 141 -7.41 -2.37 8.39
CA PHE A 141 -6.40 -1.35 8.16
C PHE A 141 -6.83 -0.45 6.99
N ASN A 142 -6.20 0.71 6.85
CA ASN A 142 -6.41 1.62 5.71
C ASN A 142 -5.14 1.67 4.85
N ASP A 143 -5.24 1.36 3.56
CA ASP A 143 -4.06 1.28 2.69
C ASP A 143 -3.46 2.65 2.39
N ASP A 144 -4.28 3.69 2.20
CA ASP A 144 -3.84 5.07 1.92
C ASP A 144 -3.04 5.70 3.06
N ILE A 145 -3.31 5.29 4.30
CA ILE A 145 -2.57 5.73 5.49
C ILE A 145 -1.44 4.75 5.78
N GLN A 146 -1.79 3.50 6.08
CA GLN A 146 -0.87 2.53 6.67
C GLN A 146 -0.01 1.85 5.60
N GLY A 147 -0.61 1.45 4.47
CA GLY A 147 0.11 0.84 3.36
C GLY A 147 1.07 1.81 2.66
N THR A 148 0.62 3.03 2.37
CA THR A 148 1.47 4.08 1.79
C THR A 148 2.61 4.44 2.73
N GLY A 149 2.34 4.58 4.03
CA GLY A 149 3.40 4.76 5.01
C GLY A 149 4.42 3.63 4.95
N ALA A 150 3.97 2.37 5.01
CA ALA A 150 4.85 1.21 5.07
C ALA A 150 5.74 1.08 3.83
N VAL A 151 5.22 1.31 2.62
CA VAL A 151 6.06 1.26 1.41
C VAL A 151 7.09 2.40 1.40
N ILE A 152 6.69 3.63 1.77
CA ILE A 152 7.63 4.75 1.84
C ILE A 152 8.73 4.45 2.86
N LEU A 153 8.37 3.94 4.03
CA LEU A 153 9.32 3.53 5.05
C LEU A 153 10.33 2.51 4.50
N GLY A 154 9.89 1.51 3.75
CA GLY A 154 10.78 0.51 3.13
C GLY A 154 11.83 1.15 2.21
N GLY A 155 11.41 2.11 1.37
CA GLY A 155 12.33 2.87 0.52
C GLY A 155 13.26 3.78 1.32
N VAL A 156 12.76 4.42 2.39
CA VAL A 156 13.56 5.28 3.27
C VAL A 156 14.65 4.49 3.99
N ILE A 157 14.33 3.32 4.55
CA ILE A 157 15.32 2.48 5.22
C ILE A 157 16.48 2.16 4.27
N ASN A 158 16.17 1.80 3.02
CA ASN A 158 17.19 1.51 2.01
C ASN A 158 17.97 2.76 1.60
N ALA A 159 17.29 3.90 1.43
CA ALA A 159 17.95 5.16 1.09
C ALA A 159 18.87 5.66 2.20
N VAL A 160 18.45 5.59 3.46
CA VAL A 160 19.25 5.94 4.65
C VAL A 160 20.50 5.06 4.69
N LYS A 161 20.36 3.73 4.60
CA LYS A 161 21.51 2.81 4.58
C LYS A 161 22.48 3.10 3.45
N ARG A 162 21.98 3.35 2.23
CA ARG A 162 22.81 3.69 1.06
C ARG A 162 23.46 5.06 1.14
N SER A 163 22.86 6.00 1.85
CA SER A 163 23.45 7.33 2.02
C SER A 163 24.77 7.29 2.80
N GLY A 164 24.98 6.22 3.60
CA GLY A 164 26.13 6.07 4.48
C GLY A 164 26.10 6.96 5.73
N LEU A 165 25.04 7.76 5.91
CA LEU A 165 24.87 8.60 7.08
C LEU A 165 24.18 7.84 8.23
N PRO A 166 24.64 8.01 9.48
CA PRO A 166 23.87 7.61 10.65
C PRO A 166 22.52 8.32 10.72
N CYS A 167 21.49 7.67 11.28
CA CYS A 167 20.15 8.24 11.44
C CYS A 167 20.15 9.65 12.05
N LYS A 168 20.94 9.86 13.11
CA LYS A 168 21.07 11.15 13.82
C LYS A 168 21.62 12.31 12.96
N ASP A 169 22.32 12.00 11.87
CA ASP A 169 22.94 13.02 11.02
C ASP A 169 22.03 13.42 9.84
N HIS A 170 20.89 12.74 9.70
CA HIS A 170 19.87 13.11 8.71
C HIS A 170 19.09 14.36 9.13
N ARG A 171 18.80 15.19 8.12
CA ARG A 171 17.87 16.32 8.20
C ARG A 171 16.85 16.16 7.09
N ALA A 172 15.63 15.82 7.47
CA ALA A 172 14.55 15.47 6.54
C ALA A 172 13.55 16.61 6.43
N VAL A 173 13.49 17.24 5.25
CA VAL A 173 12.52 18.29 4.93
C VAL A 173 11.32 17.67 4.22
N PHE A 174 10.14 17.89 4.78
CA PHE A 174 8.85 17.40 4.26
C PHE A 174 8.04 18.58 3.74
N LEU A 175 7.90 18.68 2.42
CA LEU A 175 6.98 19.62 1.80
C LEU A 175 5.57 19.01 1.81
N GLY A 176 4.76 19.45 2.77
CA GLY A 176 3.41 18.93 3.02
C GLY A 176 3.23 18.48 4.47
N ALA A 177 2.78 19.38 5.34
CA ALA A 177 2.49 19.08 6.75
C ALA A 177 1.03 18.62 7.00
N GLY A 178 0.37 18.05 6.00
CA GLY A 178 -0.95 17.43 6.17
C GLY A 178 -0.85 16.06 6.85
N SER A 179 -1.99 15.39 7.06
CA SER A 179 -2.02 14.11 7.77
C SER A 179 -1.17 13.02 7.12
N ALA A 180 -1.08 12.99 5.78
CA ALA A 180 -0.21 12.06 5.06
C ALA A 180 1.28 12.31 5.37
N GLY A 181 1.76 13.55 5.21
CA GLY A 181 3.16 13.88 5.47
C GLY A 181 3.55 13.70 6.94
N VAL A 182 2.65 14.06 7.87
CA VAL A 182 2.84 13.79 9.31
C VAL A 182 2.86 12.28 9.60
N GLY A 183 1.98 11.50 8.98
CA GLY A 183 1.92 10.05 9.15
C GLY A 183 3.22 9.37 8.72
N VAL A 184 3.70 9.71 7.51
CA VAL A 184 4.98 9.21 6.97
C VAL A 184 6.15 9.63 7.87
N ALA A 185 6.22 10.90 8.27
CA ALA A 185 7.28 11.38 9.15
C ALA A 185 7.29 10.64 10.50
N LYS A 186 6.12 10.36 11.11
CA LYS A 186 6.04 9.58 12.35
C LYS A 186 6.55 8.15 12.19
N GLN A 187 6.30 7.51 11.06
CA GLN A 187 6.82 6.16 10.81
C GLN A 187 8.35 6.16 10.69
N ILE A 188 8.94 7.18 10.06
CA ILE A 188 10.40 7.27 9.95
C ILE A 188 11.03 7.63 11.30
N VAL A 189 10.38 8.46 12.14
CA VAL A 189 10.77 8.66 13.54
C VAL A 189 10.81 7.31 14.27
N ALA A 190 9.78 6.47 14.11
CA ALA A 190 9.72 5.16 14.74
C ALA A 190 10.83 4.21 14.25
N PHE A 191 11.31 4.38 13.01
CA PHE A 191 12.50 3.71 12.51
C PHE A 191 13.77 4.23 13.17
N PHE A 192 13.96 5.55 13.23
CA PHE A 192 15.14 6.15 13.88
C PHE A 192 15.24 5.75 15.36
N MET A 193 14.11 5.63 16.06
CA MET A 193 14.06 5.13 17.43
C MET A 193 14.51 3.67 17.54
N ARG A 194 14.16 2.82 16.56
CA ARG A 194 14.62 1.42 16.52
C ARG A 194 16.10 1.29 16.18
N GLU A 195 16.67 2.29 15.51
CA GLU A 195 18.12 2.44 15.32
C GLU A 195 18.83 3.02 16.56
N GLY A 196 18.12 3.17 17.68
CA GLY A 196 18.68 3.48 19.00
C GLY A 196 18.54 4.93 19.44
N MET A 197 17.84 5.78 18.69
CA MET A 197 17.59 7.17 19.07
C MET A 197 16.43 7.28 20.07
N THR A 198 16.45 8.31 20.92
CA THR A 198 15.25 8.73 21.66
C THR A 198 14.22 9.34 20.71
N GLU A 199 12.95 9.41 21.14
CA GLU A 199 11.89 10.05 20.35
C GLU A 199 12.20 11.53 20.07
N GLU A 200 12.78 12.25 21.04
CA GLU A 200 13.15 13.66 20.89
C GLU A 200 14.27 13.84 19.86
N GLU A 201 15.33 13.05 19.95
CA GLU A 201 16.42 13.05 18.96
C GLU A 201 15.90 12.72 17.57
N ALA A 202 15.12 11.65 17.44
CA ALA A 202 14.57 11.23 16.15
C ALA A 202 13.67 12.32 15.55
N ARG A 203 12.75 12.88 16.34
CA ARG A 203 11.86 13.96 15.94
C ARG A 203 12.62 15.23 15.53
N SER A 204 13.74 15.52 16.17
CA SER A 204 14.59 16.68 15.86
C SER A 204 15.24 16.63 14.47
N CYS A 205 15.25 15.48 13.80
CA CYS A 205 15.71 15.36 12.41
C CYS A 205 14.69 15.88 11.37
N PHE A 206 13.44 16.13 11.76
CA PHE A 206 12.34 16.39 10.82
C PHE A 206 11.91 17.87 10.79
N TYR A 207 11.72 18.39 9.58
CA TYR A 207 11.33 19.76 9.29
C TYR A 207 10.14 19.75 8.33
N LEU A 208 8.94 20.02 8.84
CA LEU A 208 7.72 20.01 8.04
C LEU A 208 7.40 21.42 7.53
N VAL A 209 7.05 21.53 6.25
CA VAL A 209 6.72 22.77 5.56
C VAL A 209 5.27 22.71 5.10
N ASP A 210 4.48 23.73 5.40
CA ASP A 210 3.12 23.90 4.89
C ASP A 210 2.98 25.16 4.04
N SER A 211 1.76 25.53 3.67
CA SER A 211 1.48 26.71 2.85
C SER A 211 1.93 28.04 3.47
N LYS A 212 2.34 28.06 4.75
CA LYS A 212 2.84 29.24 5.46
C LYS A 212 4.36 29.15 5.74
N GLY A 213 5.04 28.13 5.23
CA GLY A 213 6.47 27.89 5.46
C GLY A 213 6.73 26.82 6.51
N LEU A 214 7.90 26.88 7.15
CA LEU A 214 8.30 25.93 8.20
C LEU A 214 7.28 25.90 9.34
N VAL A 215 6.96 24.72 9.84
CA VAL A 215 6.12 24.55 11.02
C VAL A 215 6.98 24.74 12.27
N THR A 216 6.76 25.86 12.97
CA THR A 216 7.46 26.23 14.21
C THR A 216 6.44 26.49 15.31
N ALA A 217 6.82 26.29 16.57
CA ALA A 217 5.93 26.49 17.72
C ALA A 217 5.63 27.98 17.98
N ASP A 218 6.51 28.87 17.51
CA ASP A 218 6.45 30.33 17.68
C ASP A 218 5.92 31.06 16.44
N ARG A 219 5.42 30.34 15.41
CA ARG A 219 4.92 30.91 14.15
C ARG A 219 3.75 31.89 14.31
N GLY A 220 3.09 31.86 15.48
CA GLY A 220 2.01 32.79 15.85
C GLY A 220 0.62 32.43 15.32
N ASP A 221 0.48 31.38 14.52
CA ASP A 221 -0.82 30.82 14.12
C ASP A 221 -1.22 29.59 14.95
N LYS A 222 -2.52 29.32 15.03
CA LYS A 222 -3.00 28.07 15.65
C LYS A 222 -2.69 26.90 14.71
N LEU A 223 -1.66 26.13 15.05
CA LEU A 223 -1.34 24.89 14.38
C LEU A 223 -2.49 23.88 14.55
N ALA A 224 -2.74 23.08 13.52
CA ALA A 224 -3.61 21.91 13.66
C ALA A 224 -2.91 20.88 14.56
N ASP A 225 -3.67 20.14 15.35
CA ASP A 225 -3.12 19.24 16.40
C ASP A 225 -2.10 18.24 15.86
N HIS A 226 -2.33 17.71 14.65
CA HIS A 226 -1.40 16.79 13.99
C HIS A 226 -0.03 17.40 13.65
N LYS A 227 0.07 18.73 13.50
CA LYS A 227 1.33 19.44 13.19
C LYS A 227 2.16 19.73 14.43
N VAL A 228 1.52 19.87 15.60
CA VAL A 228 2.16 20.27 16.86
C VAL A 228 3.33 19.35 17.20
N TYR A 229 3.16 18.04 16.96
CA TYR A 229 4.22 17.05 17.21
C TYR A 229 5.53 17.39 16.50
N PHE A 230 5.50 17.94 15.29
CA PHE A 230 6.71 18.28 14.51
C PHE A 230 7.07 19.77 14.51
N ALA A 231 6.39 20.59 15.32
CA ALA A 231 6.68 22.01 15.40
C ALA A 231 8.09 22.24 15.96
N ARG A 232 8.92 22.96 15.21
CA ARG A 232 10.29 23.32 15.63
C ARG A 232 10.26 24.36 16.74
N THR A 233 11.22 24.24 17.65
CA THR A 233 11.46 25.18 18.76
C THR A 233 12.88 25.74 18.73
N ASP A 234 13.72 25.24 17.82
CA ASP A 234 15.14 25.54 17.65
C ASP A 234 15.41 26.48 16.46
N ASN A 235 14.38 27.20 16.01
CA ASN A 235 14.45 28.13 14.88
C ASN A 235 14.97 29.53 15.25
N GLU A 236 15.44 29.76 16.49
CA GLU A 236 16.02 31.04 16.94
C GLU A 236 15.15 32.28 16.65
N ALA A 237 13.82 32.15 16.77
CA ALA A 237 12.83 33.18 16.40
C ALA A 237 12.81 33.58 14.91
N GLN A 238 13.54 32.86 14.05
CA GLN A 238 13.50 33.03 12.60
C GLN A 238 12.31 32.26 12.01
N GLN A 239 11.70 32.82 10.98
CA GLN A 239 10.57 32.22 10.27
C GLN A 239 10.92 32.11 8.79
N PHE A 240 10.92 30.88 8.28
CA PHE A 240 11.21 30.55 6.89
C PHE A 240 9.89 30.31 6.17
N LYS A 241 9.54 31.19 5.24
CA LYS A 241 8.22 31.24 4.60
C LYS A 241 8.17 30.48 3.29
N THR A 242 9.30 30.32 2.60
CA THR A 242 9.38 29.55 1.34
C THR A 242 10.12 28.23 1.54
N LEU A 243 9.93 27.31 0.60
CA LEU A 243 10.66 26.04 0.61
C LEU A 243 12.17 26.27 0.44
N GLU A 244 12.56 27.20 -0.43
CA GLU A 244 13.95 27.56 -0.71
C GLU A 244 14.65 28.09 0.55
N GLU A 245 13.98 28.98 1.30
CA GLU A 245 14.48 29.50 2.58
C GLU A 245 14.71 28.36 3.60
N VAL A 246 13.76 27.42 3.68
CA VAL A 246 13.89 26.24 4.54
C VAL A 246 15.05 25.35 4.10
N ILE A 247 15.19 25.08 2.80
CA ILE A 247 16.26 24.25 2.26
C ILE A 247 17.63 24.87 2.53
N ASP A 248 17.78 26.18 2.36
CA ASP A 248 19.04 26.88 2.62
C ASP A 248 19.41 26.92 4.10
N HIS A 249 18.41 27.05 4.98
CA HIS A 249 18.60 27.00 6.42
C HIS A 249 18.97 25.59 6.91
N VAL A 250 18.18 24.58 6.53
CA VAL A 250 18.29 23.21 7.05
C VAL A 250 19.44 22.44 6.39
N LYS A 251 19.75 22.74 5.13
CA LYS A 251 20.67 21.94 4.27
C LYS A 251 20.32 20.45 4.33
N PRO A 252 19.10 20.07 3.88
CA PRO A 252 18.57 18.74 4.07
C PRO A 252 19.45 17.65 3.44
N THR A 253 19.44 16.48 4.08
CA THR A 253 19.95 15.23 3.50
C THR A 253 18.86 14.47 2.76
N MET A 254 17.60 14.75 3.12
CA MET A 254 16.40 14.09 2.62
C MET A 254 15.33 15.14 2.33
N LEU A 255 14.77 15.09 1.13
CA LEU A 255 13.70 15.97 0.68
C LEU A 255 12.50 15.13 0.23
N MET A 256 11.36 15.29 0.91
CA MET A 256 10.14 14.51 0.67
C MET A 256 8.97 15.41 0.27
N GLY A 257 8.29 15.06 -0.80
CA GLY A 257 7.17 15.81 -1.36
C GLY A 257 5.83 15.11 -1.14
N LEU A 258 4.94 15.73 -0.37
CA LEU A 258 3.57 15.27 -0.08
C LEU A 258 2.58 16.45 -0.16
N SER A 259 2.78 17.34 -1.13
CA SER A 259 2.08 18.63 -1.21
C SER A 259 1.17 18.79 -2.42
N THR A 260 1.30 17.93 -3.42
CA THR A 260 0.67 18.02 -4.75
C THR A 260 1.07 19.27 -5.56
N LEU A 261 2.21 19.88 -5.23
CA LEU A 261 2.77 21.01 -5.97
C LEU A 261 3.79 20.49 -7.00
N GLY A 262 3.33 20.27 -8.24
CA GLY A 262 4.17 19.74 -9.30
C GLY A 262 5.35 20.66 -9.65
N GLY A 263 6.54 20.10 -9.83
CA GLY A 263 7.76 20.82 -10.25
C GLY A 263 8.39 21.75 -9.21
N VAL A 264 7.97 21.67 -7.94
CA VAL A 264 8.48 22.52 -6.84
C VAL A 264 9.90 22.15 -6.39
N PHE A 265 10.38 20.93 -6.66
CA PHE A 265 11.79 20.55 -6.46
C PHE A 265 12.58 20.94 -7.71
N THR A 266 12.91 22.22 -7.79
CA THR A 266 13.56 22.82 -8.96
C THR A 266 14.97 22.27 -9.20
N PRO A 267 15.51 22.40 -10.44
CA PRO A 267 16.91 22.10 -10.74
C PRO A 267 17.92 22.74 -9.78
N GLU A 268 17.65 23.95 -9.31
CA GLU A 268 18.48 24.67 -8.34
C GLU A 268 18.47 23.96 -6.97
N ILE A 269 17.30 23.53 -6.51
CA ILE A 269 17.15 22.76 -5.26
C ILE A 269 17.88 21.42 -5.38
N LEU A 270 17.71 20.71 -6.50
CA LEU A 270 18.34 19.41 -6.73
C LEU A 270 19.87 19.53 -6.77
N ARG A 271 20.41 20.58 -7.41
CA ARG A 271 21.86 20.88 -7.38
C ARG A 271 22.36 21.14 -5.96
N LYS A 272 21.66 21.97 -5.17
CA LYS A 272 22.00 22.21 -3.76
C LYS A 272 22.02 20.92 -2.94
N MET A 273 21.01 20.06 -3.10
CA MET A 273 20.97 18.74 -2.47
C MET A 273 22.21 17.92 -2.82
N ALA A 274 22.64 17.94 -4.09
CA ALA A 274 23.81 17.24 -4.57
C ALA A 274 25.14 17.85 -4.08
N ASP A 275 25.20 19.15 -3.89
CA ASP A 275 26.39 19.86 -3.39
C ASP A 275 26.66 19.54 -1.91
N TRP A 276 25.61 19.38 -1.11
CA TRP A 276 25.73 19.12 0.33
C TRP A 276 25.82 17.65 0.70
N ASN A 277 25.34 16.76 -0.16
CA ASN A 277 25.22 15.34 0.14
C ASN A 277 25.87 14.49 -0.96
N THR A 278 26.67 13.49 -0.58
CA THR A 278 27.21 12.52 -1.54
C THR A 278 26.10 11.74 -2.24
N HIS A 279 25.07 11.34 -1.50
CA HIS A 279 23.88 10.63 -2.01
C HIS A 279 22.60 11.31 -1.51
N PRO A 280 22.11 12.37 -2.17
CA PRO A 280 20.91 13.08 -1.73
C PRO A 280 19.67 12.19 -1.85
N ILE A 281 18.84 12.15 -0.81
CA ILE A 281 17.56 11.43 -0.84
C ILE A 281 16.46 12.39 -1.31
N VAL A 282 15.81 12.10 -2.44
CA VAL A 282 14.76 12.95 -3.01
C VAL A 282 13.55 12.11 -3.38
N PHE A 283 12.48 12.23 -2.60
CA PHE A 283 11.26 11.42 -2.74
C PHE A 283 10.06 12.30 -3.12
N PRO A 284 9.76 12.51 -4.42
CA PRO A 284 8.55 13.21 -4.86
C PRO A 284 7.35 12.25 -4.87
N LEU A 285 6.56 12.25 -3.79
CA LEU A 285 5.55 11.22 -3.52
C LEU A 285 4.14 11.63 -3.97
N SER A 286 3.97 12.86 -4.46
CA SER A 286 2.68 13.32 -4.93
C SER A 286 2.23 12.64 -6.23
N ASN A 287 0.93 12.34 -6.30
CA ASN A 287 0.26 11.72 -7.44
C ASN A 287 -0.83 12.62 -8.02
N PRO A 288 -1.20 12.49 -9.31
CA PRO A 288 -0.52 11.71 -10.36
C PRO A 288 0.81 12.39 -10.81
N SER A 289 1.48 11.87 -11.86
CA SER A 289 2.81 12.37 -12.28
C SER A 289 2.88 13.88 -12.50
N SER A 290 1.79 14.51 -12.95
CA SER A 290 1.71 15.98 -13.14
C SER A 290 1.76 16.78 -11.83
N LYS A 291 1.60 16.11 -10.68
CA LYS A 291 1.69 16.67 -9.33
C LYS A 291 2.96 16.26 -8.60
N SER A 292 3.81 15.43 -9.21
CA SER A 292 5.11 15.03 -8.68
C SER A 292 6.01 16.25 -8.48
N GLU A 293 6.65 16.37 -7.33
CA GLU A 293 7.45 17.55 -6.96
C GLU A 293 8.66 17.75 -7.89
N CYS A 294 9.22 16.69 -8.45
CA CYS A 294 10.08 16.73 -9.65
C CYS A 294 9.83 15.48 -10.51
N ASP A 295 10.30 15.53 -11.75
CA ASP A 295 10.44 14.32 -12.56
C ASP A 295 11.74 13.56 -12.21
N TYR A 296 11.83 12.33 -12.68
CA TYR A 296 13.00 11.49 -12.45
C TYR A 296 14.24 12.00 -13.22
N GLU A 297 14.03 12.51 -14.43
CA GLU A 297 15.11 12.98 -15.30
C GLU A 297 15.85 14.19 -14.70
N ALA A 298 15.12 15.18 -14.18
CA ALA A 298 15.69 16.31 -13.48
C ALA A 298 16.43 15.86 -12.22
N ALA A 299 15.85 14.94 -11.44
CA ALA A 299 16.48 14.42 -10.24
C ALA A 299 17.84 13.76 -10.55
N VAL A 300 17.90 12.88 -11.56
CA VAL A 300 19.16 12.22 -11.96
C VAL A 300 20.14 13.24 -12.54
N THR A 301 19.70 14.09 -13.48
CA THR A 301 20.56 15.04 -14.18
C THR A 301 21.16 16.09 -13.25
N HIS A 302 20.34 16.70 -12.39
CA HIS A 302 20.78 17.78 -11.52
C HIS A 302 21.46 17.31 -10.23
N THR A 303 21.55 16.00 -10.02
CA THR A 303 22.35 15.40 -8.93
C THR A 303 23.54 14.59 -9.45
N ASP A 304 23.83 14.68 -10.75
CA ASP A 304 24.92 13.96 -11.41
C ASP A 304 24.84 12.44 -11.21
N GLY A 305 23.62 11.88 -11.25
CA GLY A 305 23.34 10.46 -11.06
C GLY A 305 23.47 9.95 -9.63
N ARG A 306 23.65 10.82 -8.63
CA ARG A 306 23.88 10.41 -7.23
C ARG A 306 22.62 10.31 -6.38
N VAL A 307 21.48 10.78 -6.89
CA VAL A 307 20.20 10.78 -6.15
C VAL A 307 19.74 9.38 -5.78
N LEU A 308 19.26 9.26 -4.54
CA LEU A 308 18.46 8.14 -4.08
C LEU A 308 16.98 8.53 -4.23
N PHE A 309 16.34 7.99 -5.26
CA PHE A 309 15.03 8.46 -5.72
C PHE A 309 13.93 7.41 -5.54
N ALA A 310 12.79 7.85 -4.99
CA ALA A 310 11.56 7.08 -4.96
C ALA A 310 10.35 8.01 -5.14
N SER A 311 9.47 7.68 -6.09
CA SER A 311 8.26 8.47 -6.37
C SER A 311 6.97 7.71 -6.07
N GLY A 312 5.87 8.43 -5.92
CA GLY A 312 4.54 7.82 -5.88
C GLY A 312 4.10 7.34 -7.27
N SER A 313 4.32 8.19 -8.29
CA SER A 313 3.97 7.93 -9.68
C SER A 313 5.08 7.19 -10.43
N PRO A 314 4.75 6.38 -11.45
CA PRO A 314 5.76 5.67 -12.24
C PRO A 314 6.53 6.64 -13.16
N PHE A 315 7.82 6.38 -13.31
CA PHE A 315 8.70 7.02 -14.30
C PHE A 315 9.42 5.95 -15.12
N GLN A 316 9.92 6.33 -16.30
CA GLN A 316 10.68 5.41 -17.15
C GLN A 316 12.16 5.39 -16.77
N PRO A 317 12.86 4.25 -16.93
CA PRO A 317 14.31 4.20 -16.83
C PRO A 317 14.97 5.14 -17.84
N MET A 318 16.16 5.63 -17.53
CA MET A 318 16.93 6.51 -18.41
C MET A 318 18.41 6.18 -18.39
N SER A 319 19.11 6.41 -19.50
CA SER A 319 20.58 6.37 -19.54
C SER A 319 21.15 7.76 -19.34
N PHE A 320 22.12 7.89 -18.43
CA PHE A 320 22.75 9.16 -18.10
C PHE A 320 24.28 8.99 -18.01
N THR A 321 25.02 9.94 -18.57
CA THR A 321 26.47 10.05 -18.45
C THR A 321 26.80 11.13 -17.44
N ASN A 322 27.41 10.74 -16.32
CA ASN A 322 27.77 11.67 -15.26
C ASN A 322 29.00 12.53 -15.63
N SER A 323 29.34 13.48 -14.77
CA SER A 323 30.46 14.39 -14.94
C SER A 323 31.82 13.69 -15.03
N THR A 324 31.93 12.43 -14.55
CA THR A 324 33.14 11.60 -14.66
C THR A 324 33.26 10.86 -16.00
N GLY A 325 32.23 10.93 -16.85
CA GLY A 325 32.18 10.25 -18.14
C GLY A 325 31.62 8.82 -18.08
N GLU A 326 31.11 8.38 -16.93
CA GLU A 326 30.49 7.05 -16.78
C GLU A 326 29.03 7.09 -17.23
N THR A 327 28.66 6.22 -18.18
CA THR A 327 27.28 6.03 -18.61
C THR A 327 26.65 4.84 -17.89
N LYS A 328 25.53 5.06 -17.23
CA LYS A 328 24.71 4.03 -16.58
C LYS A 328 23.24 4.19 -16.94
N THR A 329 22.49 3.09 -16.89
CA THR A 329 21.03 3.12 -16.91
C THR A 329 20.52 3.19 -15.48
N TYR A 330 19.73 4.20 -15.19
CA TYR A 330 19.15 4.50 -13.89
C TYR A 330 17.66 4.11 -13.90
N TYR A 331 17.23 3.44 -12.83
CA TYR A 331 15.87 2.91 -12.68
C TYR A 331 15.14 3.61 -11.53
N PRO A 332 13.99 4.24 -11.77
CA PRO A 332 13.27 4.96 -10.73
C PRO A 332 12.63 3.99 -9.74
N GLY A 333 12.84 4.22 -8.44
CA GLY A 333 12.05 3.57 -7.41
C GLY A 333 10.61 4.07 -7.42
N GLN A 334 9.64 3.19 -7.24
CA GLN A 334 8.24 3.56 -7.04
C GLN A 334 7.73 3.06 -5.69
N GLY A 335 7.40 3.99 -4.80
CA GLY A 335 6.79 3.72 -3.50
C GLY A 335 5.30 3.39 -3.63
N ASN A 336 4.97 2.32 -4.36
CA ASN A 336 3.60 1.88 -4.55
C ASN A 336 3.20 0.84 -3.50
N ASN A 337 2.04 1.02 -2.85
CA ASN A 337 1.54 0.15 -1.80
C ASN A 337 1.42 -1.33 -2.20
N MET A 338 1.39 -1.65 -3.51
CA MET A 338 1.37 -3.05 -3.99
C MET A 338 2.53 -3.90 -3.47
N TYR A 339 3.63 -3.30 -3.03
CA TYR A 339 4.73 -4.02 -2.39
C TYR A 339 4.39 -4.53 -0.98
N VAL A 340 3.41 -3.93 -0.29
CA VAL A 340 3.14 -4.21 1.12
C VAL A 340 1.74 -4.75 1.36
N PHE A 341 0.68 -4.16 0.80
CA PHE A 341 -0.68 -4.58 1.13
C PHE A 341 -0.95 -6.06 0.82
N PRO A 342 -0.45 -6.67 -0.28
CA PRO A 342 -0.67 -8.08 -0.53
C PRO A 342 -0.06 -8.97 0.58
N GLY A 343 1.16 -8.63 1.02
CA GLY A 343 1.84 -9.33 2.10
C GLY A 343 1.22 -9.08 3.48
N ILE A 344 0.70 -7.86 3.73
CA ILE A 344 -0.07 -7.55 4.95
C ILE A 344 -1.31 -8.43 5.03
N GLY A 345 -2.13 -8.48 3.98
CA GLY A 345 -3.32 -9.33 3.96
C GLY A 345 -2.94 -10.80 4.10
N LEU A 346 -2.00 -11.32 3.30
CA LEU A 346 -1.59 -12.73 3.37
C LEU A 346 -1.06 -13.12 4.76
N GLY A 347 -0.17 -12.31 5.34
CA GLY A 347 0.38 -12.57 6.68
C GLY A 347 -0.69 -12.55 7.76
N THR A 348 -1.66 -11.64 7.66
CA THR A 348 -2.79 -11.53 8.58
C THR A 348 -3.74 -12.74 8.47
N ILE A 349 -4.04 -13.19 7.24
CA ILE A 349 -4.86 -14.41 6.98
C ILE A 349 -4.17 -15.62 7.59
N LEU A 350 -2.90 -15.85 7.21
CA LEU A 350 -2.17 -17.07 7.56
C LEU A 350 -1.87 -17.18 9.07
N SER A 351 -1.64 -16.06 9.75
CA SER A 351 -1.50 -16.04 11.22
C SER A 351 -2.83 -16.11 11.97
N LYS A 352 -3.97 -15.98 11.25
CA LYS A 352 -5.30 -15.82 11.83
C LYS A 352 -5.33 -14.68 12.86
N ALA A 353 -4.72 -13.56 12.51
CA ALA A 353 -4.60 -12.43 13.42
C ALA A 353 -5.97 -11.80 13.70
N VAL A 354 -6.19 -11.40 14.95
CA VAL A 354 -7.47 -10.82 15.43
C VAL A 354 -7.55 -9.31 15.27
N LYS A 355 -6.42 -8.68 14.94
CA LYS A 355 -6.31 -7.26 14.62
C LYS A 355 -5.02 -7.02 13.82
N VAL A 356 -5.00 -5.96 13.03
CA VAL A 356 -3.78 -5.48 12.36
C VAL A 356 -3.15 -4.39 13.23
N THR A 357 -1.98 -4.67 13.80
CA THR A 357 -1.30 -3.74 14.72
C THR A 357 -0.36 -2.78 13.98
N ASP A 358 0.02 -1.68 14.64
CA ASP A 358 1.06 -0.79 14.10
C ASP A 358 2.41 -1.51 13.95
N SER A 359 2.72 -2.47 14.82
CA SER A 359 3.93 -3.30 14.68
C SER A 359 3.87 -4.16 13.41
N MET A 360 2.71 -4.73 13.06
CA MET A 360 2.53 -5.48 11.81
C MET A 360 2.71 -4.58 10.58
N ILE A 361 2.16 -3.36 10.60
CA ILE A 361 2.35 -2.37 9.53
C ILE A 361 3.81 -1.94 9.42
N TYR A 362 4.47 -1.67 10.54
CA TYR A 362 5.90 -1.33 10.53
C TYR A 362 6.74 -2.49 10.00
N ALA A 363 6.46 -3.72 10.45
CA ALA A 363 7.18 -4.91 10.02
C ALA A 363 7.04 -5.18 8.52
N SER A 364 5.92 -4.80 7.89
CA SER A 364 5.76 -4.95 6.44
C SER A 364 6.68 -4.02 5.66
N GLY A 365 6.79 -2.75 6.06
CA GLY A 365 7.71 -1.78 5.47
C GLY A 365 9.18 -2.13 5.72
N GLU A 366 9.50 -2.55 6.94
CA GLU A 366 10.85 -3.00 7.27
C GLU A 366 11.24 -4.26 6.47
N ALA A 367 10.33 -5.22 6.33
CA ALA A 367 10.55 -6.42 5.54
C ALA A 367 10.78 -6.12 4.06
N LEU A 368 10.04 -5.17 3.49
CA LEU A 368 10.25 -4.71 2.12
C LEU A 368 11.68 -4.20 1.92
N SER A 369 12.22 -3.45 2.89
CA SER A 369 13.60 -2.96 2.81
C SER A 369 14.63 -4.11 2.76
N LYS A 370 14.33 -5.24 3.39
CA LYS A 370 15.17 -6.45 3.46
C LYS A 370 14.95 -7.42 2.29
N ALA A 371 14.04 -7.12 1.36
CA ALA A 371 13.66 -8.02 0.27
C ALA A 371 14.48 -7.84 -1.02
N LEU A 372 15.41 -6.88 -1.05
CA LEU A 372 16.35 -6.68 -2.16
C LEU A 372 17.40 -7.81 -2.21
N THR A 373 17.76 -8.22 -3.41
CA THR A 373 18.93 -9.08 -3.71
C THR A 373 20.21 -8.27 -3.75
N ALA A 374 21.35 -8.97 -3.72
CA ALA A 374 22.66 -8.34 -3.92
C ALA A 374 22.74 -7.61 -5.27
N GLU A 375 22.20 -8.22 -6.32
CA GLU A 375 22.19 -7.64 -7.67
C GLU A 375 21.32 -6.38 -7.75
N GLU A 376 20.11 -6.40 -7.18
CA GLU A 376 19.25 -5.21 -7.09
C GLU A 376 19.91 -4.11 -6.23
N ILE A 377 20.67 -4.51 -5.20
CA ILE A 377 21.45 -3.59 -4.39
C ILE A 377 22.55 -2.92 -5.23
N ASP A 378 23.32 -3.70 -5.98
CA ASP A 378 24.40 -3.21 -6.83
C ASP A 378 23.86 -2.30 -7.97
N CYS A 379 22.66 -2.59 -8.47
CA CYS A 379 21.95 -1.75 -9.45
C CYS A 379 21.40 -0.43 -8.88
N GLY A 380 21.55 -0.14 -7.60
CA GLY A 380 21.09 1.12 -7.01
C GLY A 380 19.60 1.15 -6.63
N LEU A 381 18.88 0.03 -6.70
CA LEU A 381 17.44 0.00 -6.45
C LEU A 381 17.09 0.24 -4.97
N LEU A 382 16.02 0.99 -4.72
CA LEU A 382 15.45 1.17 -3.38
C LEU A 382 14.31 0.18 -3.07
N TYR A 383 13.72 -0.41 -4.12
CA TYR A 383 12.66 -1.41 -4.03
C TYR A 383 13.03 -2.61 -4.90
N PRO A 384 12.57 -3.83 -4.54
CA PRO A 384 12.78 -5.02 -5.36
C PRO A 384 12.18 -4.87 -6.76
N ASP A 385 12.69 -5.64 -7.72
CA ASP A 385 12.11 -5.76 -9.04
C ASP A 385 10.67 -6.31 -8.97
N LEU A 386 9.76 -5.68 -9.71
CA LEU A 386 8.34 -6.03 -9.69
C LEU A 386 8.07 -7.46 -10.16
N THR A 387 8.92 -8.04 -11.02
CA THR A 387 8.82 -9.45 -11.45
C THR A 387 8.96 -10.44 -10.29
N ARG A 388 9.55 -10.01 -9.17
CA ARG A 388 9.70 -10.79 -7.93
C ARG A 388 8.60 -10.52 -6.90
N ILE A 389 7.52 -9.82 -7.26
CA ILE A 389 6.51 -9.36 -6.30
C ILE A 389 5.90 -10.49 -5.44
N ARG A 390 5.82 -11.71 -5.97
CA ARG A 390 5.36 -12.89 -5.20
C ARG A 390 6.35 -13.30 -4.13
N GLN A 391 7.64 -13.34 -4.44
CA GLN A 391 8.71 -13.61 -3.50
C GLN A 391 8.80 -12.52 -2.44
N VAL A 392 8.65 -11.25 -2.83
CA VAL A 392 8.58 -10.12 -1.90
C VAL A 392 7.38 -10.26 -0.96
N SER A 393 6.21 -10.62 -1.48
CA SER A 393 5.00 -10.81 -0.67
C SER A 393 5.16 -11.92 0.38
N ILE A 394 5.94 -12.98 0.09
CA ILE A 394 6.29 -14.01 1.08
C ILE A 394 7.09 -13.41 2.24
N VAL A 395 8.14 -12.64 1.93
CA VAL A 395 9.00 -12.00 2.94
C VAL A 395 8.20 -11.02 3.79
N VAL A 396 7.34 -10.20 3.17
CA VAL A 396 6.44 -9.28 3.89
C VAL A 396 5.47 -10.06 4.78
N ALA A 397 4.78 -11.08 4.23
CA ALA A 397 3.82 -11.89 4.98
C ALA A 397 4.48 -12.59 6.18
N ARG A 398 5.68 -13.16 6.02
CA ARG A 398 6.45 -13.75 7.11
C ARG A 398 6.65 -12.76 8.26
N ASN A 399 7.14 -11.56 7.96
CA ASN A 399 7.42 -10.56 9.00
C ASN A 399 6.13 -10.03 9.65
N VAL A 400 5.04 -9.91 8.89
CA VAL A 400 3.71 -9.62 9.44
C VAL A 400 3.25 -10.71 10.41
N ILE A 401 3.44 -11.99 10.06
CA ILE A 401 3.17 -13.13 10.96
C ILE A 401 4.02 -13.03 12.23
N ARG A 402 5.31 -12.72 12.12
CA ARG A 402 6.20 -12.55 13.29
C ARG A 402 5.76 -11.41 14.20
N ALA A 403 5.38 -10.28 13.63
CA ALA A 403 4.86 -9.15 14.39
C ALA A 403 3.54 -9.51 15.09
N ALA A 404 2.63 -10.22 14.41
CA ALA A 404 1.39 -10.72 15.01
C ALA A 404 1.67 -11.67 16.20
N GLN A 405 2.67 -12.55 16.08
CA GLN A 405 3.13 -13.45 17.14
C GLN A 405 3.70 -12.68 18.34
N GLN A 406 4.53 -11.67 18.08
CA GLN A 406 5.13 -10.82 19.10
C GLN A 406 4.07 -10.03 19.89
N ASP A 407 3.10 -9.48 19.18
CA ASP A 407 1.98 -8.72 19.75
C ASP A 407 0.91 -9.64 20.38
N LYS A 408 1.06 -10.97 20.23
CA LYS A 408 0.13 -12.00 20.72
C LYS A 408 -1.29 -11.84 20.19
N VAL A 409 -1.40 -11.42 18.93
CA VAL A 409 -2.68 -11.27 18.21
C VAL A 409 -2.90 -12.40 17.21
N ASP A 410 -1.93 -13.30 17.01
CA ASP A 410 -2.03 -14.50 16.18
C ASP A 410 -2.86 -15.62 16.85
N ARG A 411 -3.58 -16.41 16.05
CA ARG A 411 -4.27 -17.62 16.51
C ARG A 411 -3.71 -18.91 15.91
N GLU A 412 -2.89 -18.83 14.86
CA GLU A 412 -2.22 -20.00 14.27
C GLU A 412 -0.89 -20.33 14.97
N ILE A 413 -1.01 -20.92 16.16
CA ILE A 413 0.14 -21.20 17.06
C ILE A 413 1.18 -22.16 16.45
N ALA A 414 0.80 -22.98 15.47
CA ALA A 414 1.70 -23.92 14.83
C ALA A 414 2.87 -23.23 14.09
N LEU A 415 2.70 -21.97 13.68
CA LEU A 415 3.72 -21.18 12.98
C LEU A 415 4.84 -20.71 13.91
N ARG A 416 4.62 -20.64 15.23
CA ARG A 416 5.56 -20.02 16.18
C ARG A 416 6.90 -20.75 16.25
N ASN A 417 6.89 -22.06 16.04
CA ASN A 417 8.09 -22.91 16.13
C ASN A 417 8.81 -23.09 14.79
N MET A 418 8.25 -22.59 13.68
CA MET A 418 8.92 -22.64 12.38
C MET A 418 10.06 -21.62 12.37
N ASN A 419 11.22 -21.99 11.82
CA ASN A 419 12.22 -20.99 11.43
C ASN A 419 11.77 -20.26 10.16
N ASP A 420 12.48 -19.20 9.78
CA ASP A 420 12.07 -18.33 8.68
C ASP A 420 12.06 -19.04 7.32
N ASP A 421 13.04 -19.89 7.02
CA ASP A 421 13.07 -20.67 5.76
C ASP A 421 11.90 -21.64 5.65
N THR A 422 11.57 -22.31 6.76
CA THR A 422 10.42 -23.23 6.82
C THR A 422 9.11 -22.48 6.70
N LEU A 423 9.02 -21.30 7.33
CA LEU A 423 7.84 -20.46 7.27
C LEU A 423 7.63 -19.90 5.85
N ASP A 424 8.68 -19.43 5.17
CA ASP A 424 8.62 -18.98 3.78
C ASP A 424 8.13 -20.11 2.85
N ALA A 425 8.69 -21.31 2.98
CA ALA A 425 8.25 -22.48 2.21
C ALA A 425 6.79 -22.83 2.51
N TRP A 426 6.38 -22.76 3.78
CA TRP A 426 5.01 -23.03 4.22
C TRP A 426 4.00 -22.01 3.68
N ILE A 427 4.38 -20.73 3.63
CA ILE A 427 3.59 -19.64 3.02
C ILE A 427 3.47 -19.90 1.52
N LYS A 428 4.59 -20.15 0.84
CA LYS A 428 4.64 -20.34 -0.62
C LYS A 428 3.70 -21.43 -1.12
N VAL A 429 3.64 -22.57 -0.41
CA VAL A 429 2.76 -23.70 -0.77
C VAL A 429 1.27 -23.37 -0.60
N ARG A 430 0.93 -22.35 0.20
CA ARG A 430 -0.45 -21.91 0.42
C ARG A 430 -0.89 -20.75 -0.47
N MET A 431 0.06 -20.11 -1.15
CA MET A 431 -0.27 -19.13 -2.17
C MET A 431 -0.99 -19.83 -3.33
N TYR A 432 -2.16 -19.32 -3.70
CA TYR A 432 -2.88 -19.69 -4.90
C TYR A 432 -1.95 -19.60 -6.12
N ASP A 433 -1.90 -20.69 -6.88
CA ASP A 433 -1.21 -20.80 -8.16
C ASP A 433 -2.20 -21.38 -9.19
N PRO A 434 -2.68 -20.57 -10.14
CA PRO A 434 -3.68 -20.99 -11.11
C PRO A 434 -3.22 -22.18 -11.96
N HIS A 435 -1.92 -22.34 -12.20
CA HIS A 435 -1.42 -23.46 -13.01
C HIS A 435 -1.49 -24.78 -12.23
N SER A 436 -1.12 -24.75 -10.95
CA SER A 436 -1.17 -25.95 -10.11
C SER A 436 -2.58 -26.48 -9.90
N GLU A 437 -3.58 -25.60 -9.79
CA GLU A 437 -4.98 -25.97 -9.56
C GLU A 437 -5.63 -26.56 -10.82
N VAL A 438 -5.39 -25.95 -11.98
CA VAL A 438 -5.86 -26.51 -13.26
C VAL A 438 -5.33 -27.93 -13.43
N HIS A 439 -4.04 -28.15 -13.20
CA HIS A 439 -3.47 -29.48 -13.28
C HIS A 439 -4.00 -30.45 -12.22
N ALA A 440 -4.34 -29.98 -11.02
CA ALA A 440 -4.98 -30.81 -10.00
C ALA A 440 -6.38 -31.24 -10.43
N LEU A 441 -7.17 -30.31 -10.96
CA LEU A 441 -8.50 -30.58 -11.48
C LEU A 441 -8.46 -31.51 -12.69
N GLU A 442 -7.52 -31.30 -13.63
CA GLU A 442 -7.30 -32.19 -14.77
C GLU A 442 -6.96 -33.62 -14.33
N ARG A 443 -6.12 -33.77 -13.29
CA ARG A 443 -5.81 -35.08 -12.71
C ARG A 443 -7.02 -35.72 -12.06
N GLU A 444 -7.81 -34.96 -11.31
CA GLU A 444 -9.01 -35.47 -10.64
C GLU A 444 -10.07 -35.89 -11.65
N VAL A 445 -10.36 -35.05 -12.65
CA VAL A 445 -11.26 -35.37 -13.76
C VAL A 445 -10.73 -36.58 -14.54
N GLY A 446 -9.43 -36.64 -14.81
CA GLY A 446 -8.78 -37.78 -15.46
C GLY A 446 -8.92 -39.08 -14.67
N ALA A 447 -8.78 -39.03 -13.34
CA ALA A 447 -8.97 -40.18 -12.45
C ALA A 447 -10.44 -40.64 -12.42
N ILE A 448 -11.39 -39.70 -12.39
CA ILE A 448 -12.83 -40.01 -12.47
C ILE A 448 -13.15 -40.68 -13.80
N LEU A 449 -12.71 -40.11 -14.93
CA LEU A 449 -12.93 -40.68 -16.27
C LEU A 449 -12.27 -42.06 -16.43
N SER A 450 -11.07 -42.25 -15.88
CA SER A 450 -10.39 -43.55 -15.84
C SER A 450 -11.18 -44.57 -15.01
N SER A 451 -11.72 -44.18 -13.85
CA SER A 451 -12.52 -45.07 -13.01
C SER A 451 -13.83 -45.47 -13.70
N LEU A 452 -14.49 -44.52 -14.38
CA LEU A 452 -15.69 -44.77 -15.18
C LEU A 452 -15.41 -45.66 -16.39
N GLY A 453 -14.29 -45.44 -17.09
CA GLY A 453 -13.83 -46.29 -18.19
C GLY A 453 -13.48 -47.72 -17.74
N SER A 454 -12.90 -47.88 -16.55
CA SER A 454 -12.61 -49.20 -15.98
C SER A 454 -13.87 -49.94 -15.49
N SER A 455 -14.95 -49.21 -15.16
CA SER A 455 -16.25 -49.77 -14.78
C SER A 455 -17.10 -50.21 -15.98
N LEU A 456 -16.69 -49.88 -17.21
CA LEU A 456 -17.35 -50.24 -18.47
C LEU A 456 -16.64 -51.39 -19.21
N ASN A 457 -16.07 -52.36 -18.48
CA ASN A 457 -15.84 -53.71 -19.03
C ASN A 457 -17.14 -54.51 -19.02
N LEU A 458 -18.12 -54.05 -19.81
CA LEU A 458 -19.25 -54.88 -20.23
C LEU A 458 -18.78 -55.73 -21.40
N ASN A 459 -18.54 -57.01 -21.12
CA ASN A 459 -18.43 -58.05 -22.12
C ASN A 459 -19.64 -57.98 -23.07
N GLY A 460 -19.37 -57.70 -24.34
CA GLY A 460 -20.31 -57.81 -25.44
C GLY A 460 -20.94 -56.48 -25.84
N LEU A 461 -20.35 -55.85 -26.86
CA LEU A 461 -21.02 -55.08 -27.92
C LEU A 461 -19.97 -54.76 -29.00
N ASN A 462 -19.35 -55.82 -29.54
CA ASN A 462 -18.76 -55.79 -30.88
C ASN A 462 -19.95 -55.83 -31.85
N GLU A 463 -20.25 -54.75 -32.58
CA GLU A 463 -20.62 -54.78 -34.01
C GLU A 463 -21.09 -53.44 -34.61
N ASP A 464 -21.42 -52.39 -33.86
CA ASP A 464 -22.05 -51.19 -34.45
C ASP A 464 -21.19 -49.91 -34.57
N ALA A 465 -19.90 -49.95 -34.24
CA ALA A 465 -19.04 -48.75 -34.29
C ALA A 465 -18.47 -48.42 -35.68
N GLU A 466 -18.58 -49.30 -36.68
CA GLU A 466 -17.96 -49.10 -38.01
C GLU A 466 -18.82 -48.31 -39.00
N LYS A 467 -20.07 -47.97 -38.68
CA LYS A 467 -20.98 -47.29 -39.65
C LYS A 467 -21.02 -45.76 -39.57
N ASN A 468 -20.48 -45.12 -38.53
CA ASN A 468 -20.60 -43.67 -38.33
C ASN A 468 -19.34 -42.84 -38.66
N SER A 469 -18.27 -43.45 -39.16
CA SER A 469 -17.03 -42.73 -39.54
C SER A 469 -17.02 -42.16 -40.97
N LYS A 470 -18.14 -42.21 -41.71
CA LYS A 470 -18.22 -41.76 -43.12
C LYS A 470 -19.13 -40.55 -43.38
N LEU A 471 -19.36 -39.68 -42.38
CA LEU A 471 -20.18 -38.48 -42.57
C LEU A 471 -19.54 -37.16 -42.15
N LEU A 472 -18.22 -37.14 -41.93
CA LEU A 472 -17.43 -35.91 -41.78
C LEU A 472 -16.04 -36.13 -42.40
N ALA A 473 -15.97 -35.99 -43.72
CA ALA A 473 -14.75 -35.71 -44.48
C ALA A 473 -15.06 -34.62 -45.49
#